data_AF-A0A6L3A6C5-F1
#
_entry.id   AF-A0A6L3A6C5-F1
#
_cell.length_a   1.000
_cell.length_b   1.000
_cell.length_c   1.000
_cell.angle_alpha   90.00
_cell.angle_beta   90.00
_cell.angle_gamma   90.00
#
_symmetry.space_group_name_H-M   'P 1'
#
loop_
_entity.id
_entity.type
_entity.pdbx_description
1 polymer ?
#
loop_
_entity_poly.entity_id
_entity_poly.type
_entity_poly.pdbx_seq_one_letter_code
_entity_poly.pdbx_strand_id
1 'polypeptide(L)'
;MRTVRDRHRALGLKLRTGGVEAHQIPPVAQVAAFIAECAAADVPFKATAGLHHPLRHESREVGTKMHGFLNVFVAAALAHAERPPARDLESVLAEEAPAVFSISDDAIAWRGHRMTLERIRVCRGALALSFGSCSLTEPVDDLRALGWW
;
A
#
# COMPACT_ATOMS: atom_id res chain seq x y z
N MET A 1 -21.98 -9.95 -17.73
CA MET A 1 -20.98 -10.87 -18.31
C MET A 1 -19.87 -10.01 -18.93
N ARG A 2 -18.76 -9.75 -18.22
CA ARG A 2 -17.63 -8.99 -18.78
C ARG A 2 -16.72 -9.98 -19.51
N THR A 3 -16.71 -9.88 -20.83
CA THR A 3 -15.87 -10.64 -21.76
C THR A 3 -14.41 -10.51 -21.36
N VAL A 4 -13.66 -11.61 -21.50
CA VAL A 4 -12.20 -11.67 -21.37
C VAL A 4 -11.60 -10.54 -22.21
N ARG A 5 -11.17 -9.46 -21.56
CA ARG A 5 -10.49 -8.37 -22.24
C ARG A 5 -9.14 -8.91 -22.70
N ASP A 6 -8.96 -8.88 -24.01
CA ASP A 6 -7.74 -9.18 -24.74
C ASP A 6 -6.53 -8.59 -24.00
N ARG A 7 -5.56 -9.43 -23.63
CA ARG A 7 -4.37 -9.04 -22.84
C ARG A 7 -3.38 -8.28 -23.72
N HIS A 8 -3.80 -7.15 -24.29
CA HIS A 8 -2.88 -6.14 -24.74
C HIS A 8 -2.07 -5.67 -23.52
N ARG A 9 -0.74 -5.67 -23.64
CA ARG A 9 0.22 -5.36 -22.57
C ARG A 9 -0.32 -4.24 -21.67
N ALA A 10 -0.77 -4.59 -20.46
CA ALA A 10 -1.16 -3.61 -19.47
C ALA A 10 0.09 -2.79 -19.13
N LEU A 11 0.14 -1.54 -19.60
CA LEU A 11 1.11 -0.58 -19.13
C LEU A 11 0.91 -0.44 -17.62
N GLY A 12 1.97 -0.62 -16.85
CA GLY A 12 1.93 -0.52 -15.40
C GLY A 12 3.06 0.37 -14.90
N LEU A 13 2.80 1.06 -13.80
CA LEU A 13 3.77 1.95 -13.19
C LEU A 13 4.56 1.23 -12.09
N LYS A 14 5.79 1.69 -11.86
CA LYS A 14 6.60 1.26 -10.73
C LYS A 14 6.82 2.45 -9.80
N LEU A 15 6.22 2.40 -8.62
CA LEU A 15 6.52 3.35 -7.56
C LEU A 15 7.79 2.92 -6.84
N ARG A 16 8.77 3.81 -6.73
CA ARG A 16 9.89 3.66 -5.81
C ARG A 16 9.54 4.40 -4.52
N THR A 17 9.46 3.67 -3.41
CA THR A 17 9.12 4.20 -2.07
C THR A 17 10.34 4.43 -1.18
N GLY A 18 11.55 4.17 -1.68
CA GLY A 18 12.74 4.45 -0.91
C GLY A 18 14.07 4.16 -1.59
N GLY A 19 15.11 4.23 -0.74
CA GLY A 19 16.52 4.03 -1.05
C GLY A 19 17.33 4.09 0.25
N VAL A 20 18.65 4.24 0.14
CA VAL A 20 19.59 4.25 1.28
C VAL A 20 19.80 5.65 1.86
N GLU A 21 19.32 6.70 1.19
CA GLU A 21 19.41 8.09 1.63
C GLU A 21 18.01 8.68 1.87
N ALA A 22 17.88 9.53 2.90
CA ALA A 22 16.60 10.12 3.31
C ALA A 22 15.83 10.80 2.16
N HIS A 23 16.52 11.50 1.25
CA HIS A 23 15.88 12.20 0.14
C HIS A 23 15.29 11.26 -0.93
N GLN A 24 15.61 9.96 -0.88
CA GLN A 24 15.08 8.93 -1.78
C GLN A 24 13.75 8.37 -1.29
N ILE A 25 13.33 8.71 -0.06
CA ILE A 25 12.02 8.36 0.47
C ILE A 25 11.01 9.45 0.03
N PRO A 26 10.07 9.17 -0.89
CA PRO A 26 9.11 10.17 -1.32
C PRO A 26 8.19 10.58 -0.15
N PRO A 27 7.78 11.85 -0.05
CA PRO A 27 6.80 12.29 0.93
C PRO A 27 5.48 11.53 0.80
N VAL A 28 4.74 11.39 1.91
CA VAL A 28 3.43 10.72 1.91
C VAL A 28 2.46 11.34 0.92
N ALA A 29 2.41 12.67 0.82
CA ALA A 29 1.57 13.37 -0.15
C ALA A 29 1.87 12.94 -1.61
N GLN A 30 3.14 12.70 -1.95
CA GLN A 30 3.51 12.23 -3.29
C GLN A 30 3.05 10.79 -3.54
N VAL A 31 3.17 9.91 -2.53
CA VAL A 31 2.68 8.52 -2.63
C VAL A 31 1.15 8.49 -2.71
N ALA A 32 0.46 9.32 -1.93
CA ALA A 32 -1.00 9.45 -1.97
C ALA A 32 -1.49 9.92 -3.34
N ALA A 33 -0.89 10.98 -3.88
CA ALA A 33 -1.20 11.48 -5.22
C ALA A 33 -0.95 10.42 -6.29
N PHE A 34 0.19 9.72 -6.23
CA PHE A 34 0.47 8.63 -7.16
C PHE A 34 -0.60 7.53 -7.14
N ILE A 35 -1.00 7.08 -5.95
CA ILE A 35 -2.03 6.03 -5.80
C ILE A 35 -3.39 6.53 -6.32
N ALA A 36 -3.77 7.77 -6.00
CA ALA A 36 -5.01 8.37 -6.47
C ALA A 36 -5.07 8.47 -8.00
N GLU A 37 -4.00 8.95 -8.63
CA GLU A 37 -3.89 9.06 -10.10
C GLU A 37 -3.91 7.69 -10.78
N CYS A 38 -3.22 6.69 -10.22
CA CYS A 38 -3.30 5.31 -10.72
C CYS A 38 -4.74 4.77 -10.66
N ALA A 39 -5.45 5.01 -9.55
CA ALA A 39 -6.84 4.58 -9.38
C ALA A 39 -7.82 5.35 -10.29
N ALA A 40 -7.54 6.62 -10.58
CA ALA A 40 -8.35 7.44 -11.47
C ALA A 40 -8.16 7.04 -12.94
N ALA A 41 -6.94 6.69 -13.34
CA ALA A 41 -6.56 6.34 -14.70
C ALA A 41 -6.68 4.84 -15.01
N ASP A 42 -7.10 4.01 -14.05
CA ASP A 42 -7.10 2.53 -14.15
C ASP A 42 -5.73 1.96 -14.58
N VAL A 43 -4.64 2.55 -14.07
CA VAL A 43 -3.27 2.11 -14.36
C VAL A 43 -2.73 1.32 -13.16
N PRO A 44 -2.42 0.02 -13.32
CA PRO A 44 -1.88 -0.77 -12.23
C PRO A 44 -0.46 -0.34 -11.87
N PHE A 45 -0.06 -0.57 -10.63
CA PHE A 45 1.30 -0.33 -10.18
C PHE A 45 1.84 -1.46 -9.30
N LYS A 46 3.16 -1.47 -9.18
CA LYS A 46 3.89 -2.16 -8.11
C LYS A 46 4.73 -1.17 -7.33
N ALA A 47 4.89 -1.39 -6.03
CA ALA A 47 5.70 -0.56 -5.16
C ALA A 47 7.04 -1.25 -4.84
N THR A 48 8.14 -0.52 -4.75
CA THR A 48 9.47 -1.12 -4.57
C THR A 48 10.37 -0.24 -3.73
N ALA A 49 11.37 -0.86 -3.10
CA ALA A 49 12.39 -0.25 -2.24
C ALA A 49 11.84 0.25 -0.89
N GLY A 50 12.36 -0.30 0.20
CA GLY A 50 12.09 0.13 1.56
C GLY A 50 10.78 -0.38 2.18
N LEU A 51 10.12 -1.37 1.57
CA LEU A 51 8.82 -1.91 2.04
C LEU A 51 8.99 -3.22 2.82
N HIS A 52 9.83 -3.17 3.87
CA HIS A 52 10.15 -4.32 4.72
C HIS A 52 9.17 -4.48 5.88
N HIS A 53 8.64 -3.37 6.38
CA HIS A 53 7.79 -3.32 7.56
C HIS A 53 6.32 -3.05 7.16
N PRO A 54 5.33 -3.58 7.90
CA PRO A 54 3.91 -3.43 7.56
C PRO A 54 3.47 -1.98 7.68
N LEU A 55 3.91 -1.29 8.73
CA LEU A 55 3.53 0.09 9.02
C LEU A 55 4.69 1.07 8.76
N ARG A 56 4.33 2.34 8.61
CA ARG A 56 5.29 3.45 8.60
C ARG A 56 6.08 3.43 9.90
N HIS A 57 7.37 3.71 9.83
CA HIS A 57 8.27 3.65 10.98
C HIS A 57 9.48 4.56 10.76
N GLU A 58 10.13 4.96 11.85
CA GLU A 58 11.43 5.63 11.82
C GLU A 58 12.54 4.63 11.49
N SER A 59 13.34 4.91 10.46
CA SER A 59 14.55 4.14 10.15
C SER A 59 15.78 4.89 10.59
N ARG A 60 16.52 4.30 11.54
CA ARG A 60 17.82 4.84 11.99
C ARG A 60 18.90 4.74 10.91
N GLU A 61 18.82 3.73 10.05
CA GLU A 61 19.78 3.50 8.97
C GLU A 61 19.66 4.57 7.89
N VAL A 62 18.45 4.86 7.44
CA VAL A 62 18.18 5.86 6.39
C VAL A 62 18.11 7.28 6.97
N GLY A 63 17.84 7.41 8.28
CA GLY A 63 17.71 8.69 8.98
C GLY A 63 16.38 9.41 8.71
N THR A 64 15.33 8.68 8.35
CA THR A 64 13.98 9.24 8.12
C THR A 64 12.88 8.18 8.26
N LYS A 65 11.62 8.62 8.19
CA LYS A 65 10.46 7.73 8.18
C LYS A 65 10.31 6.99 6.87
N MET A 66 10.27 5.66 6.91
CA MET A 66 10.04 4.79 5.75
C MET A 66 8.57 4.34 5.66
N HIS A 67 8.09 4.09 4.45
CA HIS A 67 6.71 3.64 4.20
C HIS A 67 6.49 2.19 4.62
N GLY A 68 5.28 1.87 5.10
CA GLY A 68 4.84 0.51 5.37
C GLY A 68 4.14 -0.13 4.19
N PHE A 69 4.41 -1.41 3.90
CA PHE A 69 3.72 -2.10 2.80
C PHE A 69 2.22 -2.24 3.03
N LEU A 70 1.78 -2.43 4.29
CA LEU A 70 0.36 -2.53 4.61
C LEU A 70 -0.32 -1.18 4.38
N ASN A 71 0.31 -0.07 4.81
CA ASN A 71 -0.24 1.26 4.56
C ASN A 71 -0.47 1.50 3.06
N VAL A 72 0.51 1.17 2.21
CA VAL A 72 0.42 1.34 0.74
C VAL A 72 -0.75 0.54 0.16
N PHE A 73 -0.93 -0.72 0.58
CA PHE A 73 -2.00 -1.57 0.04
C PHE A 73 -3.38 -1.21 0.59
N VAL A 74 -3.48 -0.76 1.84
CA VAL A 74 -4.72 -0.23 2.41
C VAL A 74 -5.10 1.07 1.68
N ALA A 75 -4.15 1.97 1.45
CA ALA A 75 -4.36 3.20 0.68
C ALA A 75 -4.85 2.90 -0.74
N ALA A 76 -4.24 1.92 -1.42
CA ALA A 76 -4.66 1.51 -2.75
C ALA A 76 -6.07 0.88 -2.76
N ALA A 77 -6.38 0.03 -1.78
CA ALA A 77 -7.72 -0.56 -1.66
C ALA A 77 -8.78 0.51 -1.43
N LEU A 78 -8.47 1.52 -0.61
CA LEU A 78 -9.34 2.65 -0.36
C LEU A 78 -9.52 3.53 -1.61
N ALA A 79 -8.42 3.87 -2.30
CA ALA A 79 -8.45 4.63 -3.55
C ALA A 79 -9.26 3.92 -4.65
N HIS A 80 -9.10 2.60 -4.79
CA HIS A 80 -9.85 1.81 -5.76
C HIS A 80 -11.34 1.75 -5.42
N ALA A 81 -11.69 1.53 -4.14
CA ALA A 81 -13.08 1.25 -3.76
C ALA A 81 -13.93 2.52 -3.63
N GLU A 82 -13.35 3.58 -3.07
CA GLU A 82 -14.11 4.73 -2.56
C GLU A 82 -13.66 6.06 -3.16
N ARG A 83 -12.46 6.13 -3.76
CA ARG A 83 -11.86 7.37 -4.29
C ARG A 83 -11.96 8.53 -3.29
N PRO A 84 -11.47 8.35 -2.05
CA PRO A 84 -11.61 9.36 -1.02
C PRO A 84 -10.77 10.61 -1.35
N PRO A 85 -10.96 11.71 -0.62
CA PRO A 85 -10.06 12.86 -0.66
C PRO A 85 -8.60 12.47 -0.37
N ALA A 86 -7.65 13.19 -0.99
CA ALA A 86 -6.21 12.91 -0.86
C ALA A 86 -5.73 12.82 0.60
N ARG A 87 -6.27 13.65 1.49
CA ARG A 87 -5.96 13.65 2.93
C ARG A 87 -6.19 12.30 3.61
N ASP A 88 -7.15 11.50 3.15
CA ASP A 88 -7.47 10.20 3.76
C ASP A 88 -6.41 9.17 3.35
N LEU A 89 -5.98 9.21 2.07
CA LEU A 89 -4.86 8.42 1.57
C LEU A 89 -3.54 8.80 2.27
N GLU A 90 -3.30 10.09 2.43
CA GLU A 90 -2.14 10.58 3.19
C GLU A 90 -2.18 10.09 4.65
N SER A 91 -3.35 10.16 5.29
CA SER A 91 -3.52 9.76 6.68
C SER A 91 -3.22 8.27 6.89
N VAL A 92 -3.67 7.39 5.99
CA VAL A 92 -3.36 5.96 6.10
C VAL A 92 -1.91 5.64 5.78
N LEU A 93 -1.30 6.34 4.81
CA LEU A 93 0.12 6.22 4.47
C LEU A 93 1.02 6.73 5.61
N ALA A 94 0.55 7.70 6.38
CA ALA A 94 1.25 8.26 7.53
C ALA A 94 1.02 7.48 8.84
N GLU A 95 0.14 6.48 8.85
CA GLU A 95 -0.25 5.78 10.07
C GLU A 95 0.85 4.83 10.57
N GLU A 96 1.18 4.98 11.86
CA GLU A 96 2.26 4.27 12.55
C GLU A 96 1.70 3.40 13.69
N ALA A 97 0.48 3.68 14.17
CA ALA A 97 -0.11 2.98 15.30
C ALA A 97 -0.83 1.69 14.86
N PRO A 98 -0.38 0.49 15.28
CA PRO A 98 -1.07 -0.75 14.92
C PRO A 98 -2.50 -0.81 15.44
N ALA A 99 -2.76 -0.19 16.60
CA ALA A 99 -4.05 -0.23 17.29
C ALA A 99 -5.21 0.42 16.51
N VAL A 100 -4.93 1.24 15.49
CA VAL A 100 -6.00 1.82 14.65
C VAL A 100 -6.43 0.89 13.51
N PHE A 101 -5.67 -0.18 13.28
CA PHE A 101 -6.02 -1.23 12.33
C PHE A 101 -6.74 -2.37 13.04
N SER A 102 -7.78 -2.88 12.39
CA SER A 102 -8.42 -4.14 12.78
C SER A 102 -8.35 -5.08 11.59
N ILE A 103 -7.74 -6.25 11.79
CA ILE A 103 -7.57 -7.27 10.76
C ILE A 103 -8.37 -8.50 11.18
N SER A 104 -9.22 -8.97 10.28
CA SER A 104 -10.01 -10.19 10.41
C SER A 104 -9.90 -11.02 9.13
N ASP A 105 -10.41 -12.26 9.17
CA ASP A 105 -10.42 -13.16 8.02
C ASP A 105 -11.16 -12.59 6.80
N ASP A 106 -12.08 -11.65 7.02
CA ASP A 106 -12.99 -11.13 6.01
C ASP A 106 -12.74 -9.66 5.63
N ALA A 107 -11.90 -8.92 6.36
CA ALA A 107 -11.64 -7.51 6.09
C ALA A 107 -10.40 -6.94 6.80
N ILE A 108 -9.94 -5.80 6.29
CA ILE A 108 -9.10 -4.86 7.03
C ILE A 108 -9.91 -3.59 7.26
N ALA A 109 -9.89 -3.08 8.48
CA ALA A 109 -10.48 -1.79 8.83
C ALA A 109 -9.42 -0.83 9.35
N TRP A 110 -9.59 0.45 9.02
CA TRP A 110 -8.74 1.57 9.47
C TRP A 110 -9.60 2.82 9.63
N ARG A 111 -9.61 3.42 10.83
CA ARG A 111 -10.31 4.69 11.15
C ARG A 111 -11.72 4.85 10.54
N GLY A 112 -12.55 3.82 10.64
CA GLY A 112 -13.93 3.83 10.14
C GLY A 112 -14.09 3.38 8.68
N HIS A 113 -13.01 3.29 7.91
CA HIS A 113 -13.01 2.61 6.60
C HIS A 113 -12.90 1.09 6.81
N ARG A 114 -13.65 0.33 6.01
CA ARG A 114 -13.61 -1.14 6.00
C ARG A 114 -13.45 -1.63 4.57
N MET A 115 -12.33 -2.30 4.29
CA MET A 115 -12.12 -2.97 3.02
C MET A 115 -12.32 -4.47 3.22
N THR A 116 -13.38 -4.99 2.60
CA THR A 116 -13.66 -6.42 2.62
C THR A 116 -12.60 -7.20 1.83
N LEU A 117 -12.43 -8.48 2.14
CA LEU A 117 -11.53 -9.38 1.44
C LEU A 117 -11.81 -9.41 -0.07
N GLU A 118 -13.07 -9.32 -0.48
CA GLU A 118 -13.46 -9.21 -1.89
C GLU A 118 -12.89 -7.94 -2.54
N ARG A 119 -13.09 -6.77 -1.90
CA ARG A 119 -12.54 -5.50 -2.39
C ARG A 119 -11.02 -5.53 -2.45
N ILE A 120 -10.37 -6.11 -1.44
CA ILE A 120 -8.91 -6.28 -1.41
C ILE A 120 -8.45 -7.16 -2.57
N ARG A 121 -9.11 -8.32 -2.82
CA ARG A 121 -8.78 -9.22 -3.94
C ARG A 121 -8.94 -8.54 -5.29
N VAL A 122 -10.01 -7.78 -5.50
CA VAL A 122 -10.22 -7.00 -6.73
C VAL A 122 -9.12 -5.95 -6.90
N CYS A 123 -8.84 -5.16 -5.87
CA CYS A 123 -7.77 -4.16 -5.90
C CYS A 123 -6.41 -4.78 -6.22
N ARG A 124 -6.08 -5.93 -5.63
CA ARG A 124 -4.82 -6.64 -5.89
C ARG A 124 -4.70 -7.18 -7.30
N GLY A 125 -5.82 -7.48 -7.97
CA GLY A 125 -5.84 -7.92 -9.36
C GLY A 125 -5.87 -6.77 -10.38
N ALA A 126 -6.26 -5.56 -9.96
CA ALA A 126 -6.54 -4.45 -10.88
C ALA A 126 -5.64 -3.21 -10.70
N LEU A 127 -5.18 -2.92 -9.47
CA LEU A 127 -4.47 -1.67 -9.15
C LEU A 127 -3.13 -1.92 -8.46
N ALA A 128 -3.12 -2.42 -7.22
CA ALA A 128 -1.89 -2.62 -6.44
C ALA A 128 -1.44 -4.08 -6.54
N LEU A 129 -0.58 -4.37 -7.51
CA LEU A 129 -0.26 -5.74 -7.90
C LEU A 129 0.68 -6.44 -6.91
N SER A 130 1.79 -5.78 -6.59
CA SER A 130 2.84 -6.34 -5.75
C SER A 130 3.70 -5.26 -5.09
N PHE A 131 4.45 -5.67 -4.07
CA PHE A 131 5.59 -4.90 -3.59
C PHE A 131 6.88 -5.72 -3.66
N GLY A 132 8.01 -5.02 -3.66
CA GLY A 132 9.33 -5.63 -3.55
C GLY A 132 9.95 -5.41 -2.18
N SER A 133 10.41 -6.50 -1.56
CA SER A 133 11.26 -6.52 -0.37
C SER A 133 12.50 -7.36 -0.67
N CYS A 134 13.65 -6.99 -0.09
CA CYS A 134 14.88 -7.80 -0.21
C CYS A 134 14.84 -9.05 0.67
N SER A 135 13.88 -9.12 1.60
CA SER A 135 13.63 -10.26 2.46
C SER A 135 12.20 -10.75 2.30
N LEU A 136 12.02 -12.07 2.28
CA LEU A 136 10.69 -12.69 2.38
C LEU A 136 10.29 -12.93 3.83
N THR A 137 11.25 -13.04 4.75
CA THR A 137 10.98 -13.36 6.16
C THR A 137 10.62 -12.11 6.95
N GLU A 138 11.34 -10.99 6.76
CA GLU A 138 11.12 -9.76 7.53
C GLU A 138 9.66 -9.27 7.47
N PRO A 139 9.02 -9.14 6.29
CA PRO A 139 7.62 -8.69 6.24
C PRO A 139 6.66 -9.63 6.96
N VAL A 140 6.93 -10.94 6.94
CA VAL A 140 6.08 -11.95 7.57
C VAL A 140 6.29 -11.97 9.07
N ASP A 141 7.53 -11.88 9.54
CA ASP A 141 7.87 -11.88 10.96
C ASP A 141 7.32 -10.64 11.67
N ASP A 142 7.33 -9.49 10.99
CA ASP A 142 6.69 -8.28 11.50
C ASP A 142 5.16 -8.41 11.58
N LEU A 143 4.52 -9.05 10.60
CA LEU A 143 3.08 -9.33 10.69
C LEU A 143 2.78 -10.29 11.84
N ARG A 144 3.61 -11.32 12.07
CA ARG A 144 3.48 -12.22 13.23
C ARG A 144 3.64 -11.46 14.56
N ALA A 145 4.60 -10.55 14.65
CA ALA A 145 4.81 -9.72 15.84
C ALA A 145 3.60 -8.85 16.15
N LEU A 146 2.82 -8.46 15.13
CA LEU A 146 1.55 -7.74 15.28
C LEU A 146 0.32 -8.66 15.49
N GLY A 147 0.49 -9.98 15.38
CA GLY A 147 -0.61 -10.95 15.44
C GLY A 147 -1.49 -10.97 14.18
N TRP A 148 -0.92 -10.62 13.02
CA TRP A 148 -1.61 -10.42 11.74
C TRP A 148 -1.25 -11.47 10.67
N TRP A 149 -0.67 -12.61 11.06
CA TRP A 149 -0.21 -13.68 10.15
C TRP A 149 -0.64 -15.07 10.61
#